data_AF-A0A2W6C8G4-F1
#
_entry.id   AF-A0A2W6C8G4-F1
#
_cell.length_a   1.000
_cell.length_b   1.000
_cell.length_c   1.000
_cell.angle_alpha   90.00
_cell.angle_beta   90.00
_cell.angle_gamma   90.00
#
_symmetry.space_group_name_H-M   'P 1'
#
loop_
_entity.id
_entity.type
_entity.pdbx_description
1 polymer ?
#
loop_
_entity_poly.entity_id
_entity_poly.type
_entity_poly.pdbx_seq_one_letter_code
_entity_poly.pdbx_strand_id
1 'polypeptide(L)'
;MVGGLENFAASPWLFPAMAVLAMFDALLPPIPSDEIMAALAALAASNHTPGLLWVVPATGAGAFVGDMLCYRVGRAGAPAVLRRWEHKPAVAKSYEWAQRNISRRGWLFILTARYLPFGRCTTMLTCGALKYPFARFCALDALSVSIAVTIGALVGYGGGALFVNAPLSGMFVAVAAITCVSMVRALMKTYRKIRGHEHEQVSSPEIVTN
;
A
#
# COMPACT_ATOMS: atom_id res chain seq x y z
N MET A 1 -22.54 -22.57 -10.58
CA MET A 1 -21.65 -21.82 -9.65
C MET A 1 -21.46 -20.35 -10.02
N VAL A 2 -22.03 -19.83 -11.12
CA VAL A 2 -21.89 -18.41 -11.53
C VAL A 2 -22.89 -17.49 -10.82
N GLY A 3 -24.13 -17.93 -10.56
CA GLY A 3 -25.16 -17.11 -9.91
C GLY A 3 -24.90 -16.70 -8.45
N GLY A 4 -23.94 -17.34 -7.77
CA GLY A 4 -23.55 -16.95 -6.41
C GLY A 4 -22.72 -15.66 -6.38
N LEU A 5 -21.83 -15.48 -7.36
CA LEU A 5 -21.01 -14.28 -7.50
C LEU A 5 -21.84 -13.09 -7.98
N GLU A 6 -22.83 -13.31 -8.84
CA GLU A 6 -23.74 -12.27 -9.33
C GLU A 6 -24.64 -11.72 -8.20
N ASN A 7 -25.17 -12.61 -7.36
CA ASN A 7 -25.94 -12.22 -6.18
C ASN A 7 -25.09 -11.52 -5.11
N PHE A 8 -23.81 -11.88 -4.97
CA PHE A 8 -22.89 -11.22 -4.05
C PHE A 8 -22.41 -9.87 -4.58
N ALA A 9 -22.20 -9.75 -5.90
CA ALA A 9 -21.82 -8.51 -6.58
C ALA A 9 -22.94 -7.46 -6.58
N ALA A 10 -24.21 -7.91 -6.53
CA ALA A 10 -25.39 -7.05 -6.37
C ALA A 10 -25.79 -6.80 -4.90
N SER A 11 -25.11 -7.45 -3.94
CA SER A 11 -25.48 -7.38 -2.53
C SER A 11 -24.93 -6.10 -1.87
N PRO A 12 -25.73 -5.38 -1.06
CA PRO A 12 -25.26 -4.24 -0.27
C PRO A 12 -24.10 -4.59 0.68
N TRP A 13 -23.93 -5.87 1.00
CA TRP A 13 -22.86 -6.39 1.85
C TRP A 13 -21.48 -6.37 1.18
N LEU A 14 -21.41 -6.24 -0.14
CA LEU A 14 -20.15 -6.14 -0.86
C LEU A 14 -19.34 -4.91 -0.42
N PHE A 15 -19.99 -3.76 -0.20
CA PHE A 15 -19.33 -2.53 0.17
C PHE A 15 -18.64 -2.58 1.55
N PRO A 16 -19.34 -2.97 2.65
CA PRO A 16 -18.69 -3.13 3.93
C PRO A 16 -17.66 -4.26 3.93
N ALA A 17 -17.88 -5.35 3.16
CA ALA A 17 -16.89 -6.42 3.03
C ALA A 17 -15.59 -5.92 2.37
N MET A 18 -15.69 -5.15 1.29
CA MET A 18 -14.53 -4.54 0.62
C MET A 18 -13.82 -3.53 1.52
N ALA A 19 -14.57 -2.71 2.25
CA ALA A 19 -13.99 -1.77 3.20
C ALA A 19 -13.22 -2.49 4.33
N VAL A 20 -13.80 -3.55 4.90
CA VAL A 20 -13.14 -4.35 5.93
C VAL A 20 -11.91 -5.07 5.38
N LEU A 21 -12.03 -5.65 4.17
CA LEU A 21 -10.92 -6.32 3.51
C LEU A 21 -9.74 -5.37 3.26
N ALA A 22 -10.01 -4.19 2.71
CA ALA A 22 -9.01 -3.14 2.47
C ALA A 22 -8.42 -2.58 3.77
N MET A 23 -9.21 -2.50 4.84
CA MET A 23 -8.74 -2.12 6.16
C MET A 23 -7.75 -3.14 6.72
N PHE A 24 -8.02 -4.44 6.56
CA PHE A 24 -7.13 -5.50 7.01
C PHE A 24 -5.91 -5.69 6.12
N ASP A 25 -6.01 -5.44 4.81
CA ASP A 25 -4.86 -5.38 3.90
C ASP A 25 -3.82 -4.36 4.38
N ALA A 26 -4.26 -3.23 4.95
CA ALA A 26 -3.35 -2.24 5.56
C ALA A 26 -2.57 -2.76 6.76
N LEU A 27 -2.97 -3.87 7.36
CA LEU A 27 -2.30 -4.50 8.50
C LEU A 27 -1.57 -5.79 8.10
N LEU A 28 -2.09 -6.48 7.09
CA LEU A 28 -1.62 -7.79 6.63
C LEU A 28 -1.30 -7.71 5.13
N PRO A 29 0.00 -7.69 4.76
CA PRO A 29 0.45 -7.62 3.38
C PRO A 29 -0.04 -8.69 2.38
N PRO A 30 -0.52 -9.90 2.76
CA PRO A 30 -0.90 -10.91 1.77
C PRO A 30 -2.32 -10.75 1.20
N ILE A 31 -3.08 -9.70 1.53
CA ILE A 31 -4.48 -9.58 1.11
C ILE A 31 -4.58 -8.71 -0.16
N PRO A 32 -4.86 -9.28 -1.35
CA PRO A 32 -4.91 -8.51 -2.59
C PRO A 32 -6.25 -7.76 -2.75
N SER A 33 -6.55 -6.79 -1.88
CA SER A 33 -7.83 -6.06 -1.89
C SER A 33 -7.99 -5.15 -3.11
N ASP A 34 -6.88 -4.54 -3.57
CA ASP A 34 -6.87 -3.65 -4.72
C ASP A 34 -7.06 -4.43 -6.03
N GLU A 35 -6.54 -5.66 -6.10
CA GLU A 35 -6.73 -6.58 -7.22
C GLU A 35 -8.19 -7.06 -7.30
N ILE A 36 -8.82 -7.36 -6.16
CA ILE A 36 -10.24 -7.74 -6.10
C ILE A 36 -11.12 -6.56 -6.55
N MET A 37 -10.81 -5.33 -6.10
CA MET A 37 -11.50 -4.12 -6.56
C MET A 37 -11.33 -3.93 -8.08
N ALA A 38 -10.12 -4.09 -8.63
CA ALA A 38 -9.87 -3.98 -10.06
C ALA A 38 -10.60 -5.08 -10.87
N ALA A 39 -10.67 -6.30 -10.35
CA ALA A 39 -11.46 -7.39 -10.94
C ALA A 39 -12.95 -7.07 -10.97
N LEU A 40 -13.50 -6.52 -9.88
CA LEU A 40 -14.89 -6.05 -9.82
C LEU A 40 -15.14 -4.89 -10.82
N ALA A 41 -14.16 -4.02 -11.03
CA ALA A 41 -14.23 -2.96 -12.03
C ALA A 41 -14.25 -3.50 -13.47
N ALA A 42 -13.46 -4.53 -13.76
CA ALA A 42 -13.48 -5.23 -15.05
C ALA A 42 -14.84 -5.91 -15.30
N LEU A 43 -15.41 -6.52 -14.27
CA LEU A 43 -16.73 -7.15 -14.35
C LEU A 43 -17.84 -6.11 -14.56
N ALA A 44 -17.77 -4.96 -13.90
CA ALA A 44 -18.72 -3.88 -14.10
C ALA A 44 -18.69 -3.30 -15.53
N ALA A 45 -17.52 -3.30 -16.18
CA ALA A 45 -17.37 -2.87 -17.58
C ALA A 45 -18.08 -3.80 -18.57
N SER A 46 -18.18 -5.09 -18.27
CA SER A 46 -18.80 -6.09 -19.16
C SER A 46 -20.31 -6.24 -18.94
N ASN A 47 -20.79 -6.09 -17.70
CA ASN A 47 -22.19 -6.36 -17.34
C ASN A 47 -23.00 -5.10 -16.95
N HIS A 48 -22.45 -3.90 -17.12
CA HIS A 48 -23.08 -2.62 -16.73
C HIS A 48 -23.59 -2.59 -15.27
N THR A 49 -22.94 -3.33 -14.37
CA THR A 49 -23.40 -3.46 -13.00
C THR A 49 -23.14 -2.15 -12.22
N PRO A 50 -24.16 -1.52 -11.61
CA PRO A 50 -24.05 -0.21 -10.96
C PRO A 50 -23.20 -0.19 -9.67
N GLY A 51 -22.65 -1.33 -9.25
CA GLY A 51 -21.88 -1.46 -8.00
C GLY A 51 -20.54 -0.73 -7.99
N LEU A 52 -19.93 -0.46 -9.15
CA LEU A 52 -18.58 0.12 -9.22
C LEU A 52 -18.49 1.49 -8.56
N LEU A 53 -19.54 2.31 -8.70
CA LEU A 53 -19.60 3.66 -8.12
C LEU A 53 -19.46 3.65 -6.59
N TRP A 54 -19.88 2.56 -5.95
CA TRP A 54 -19.85 2.39 -4.49
C TRP A 54 -18.68 1.52 -4.01
N VAL A 55 -18.22 0.55 -4.81
CA VAL A 55 -17.07 -0.31 -4.47
C VAL A 55 -15.77 0.50 -4.38
N VAL A 56 -15.52 1.43 -5.31
CA VAL A 56 -14.30 2.26 -5.32
C VAL A 56 -14.19 3.12 -4.05
N PRO A 57 -15.20 3.95 -3.68
CA PRO A 57 -15.12 4.72 -2.45
C PRO A 57 -15.15 3.85 -1.19
N ALA A 58 -15.84 2.71 -1.18
CA ALA A 58 -15.82 1.79 -0.04
C ALA A 58 -14.43 1.18 0.20
N THR A 59 -13.76 0.74 -0.87
CA THR A 59 -12.39 0.20 -0.82
C THR A 59 -11.42 1.29 -0.36
N GLY A 60 -11.55 2.50 -0.92
CA GLY A 60 -10.74 3.65 -0.51
C GLY A 60 -10.93 4.02 0.96
N ALA A 61 -12.17 4.07 1.43
CA ALA A 61 -12.47 4.36 2.84
C ALA A 61 -11.89 3.31 3.78
N GLY A 62 -12.02 2.02 3.43
CA GLY A 62 -11.41 0.92 4.18
C GLY A 62 -9.90 1.04 4.29
N ALA A 63 -9.22 1.26 3.17
CA ALA A 63 -7.77 1.43 3.13
C ALA A 63 -7.31 2.63 3.95
N PHE A 64 -8.00 3.78 3.82
CA PHE A 64 -7.72 4.99 4.59
C PHE A 64 -7.84 4.78 6.10
N VAL A 65 -8.91 4.12 6.55
CA VAL A 65 -9.11 3.79 7.96
C VAL A 65 -8.02 2.83 8.46
N GLY A 66 -7.65 1.82 7.67
CA GLY A 66 -6.55 0.91 7.99
C GLY A 66 -5.20 1.63 8.15
N ASP A 67 -4.91 2.57 7.27
CA ASP A 67 -3.68 3.38 7.31
C ASP A 67 -3.64 4.30 8.54
N MET A 68 -4.78 4.87 8.92
CA MET A 68 -4.92 5.63 10.17
C MET A 68 -4.74 4.75 11.41
N LEU A 69 -5.21 3.50 11.40
CA LEU A 69 -4.95 2.56 12.48
C LEU A 69 -3.45 2.28 12.60
N CYS A 70 -2.76 2.01 11.49
CA CYS A 70 -1.30 1.85 11.45
C CYS A 70 -0.57 3.08 12.01
N TYR A 71 -0.97 4.28 11.59
CA TYR A 71 -0.39 5.52 12.14
C TYR A 71 -0.59 5.62 13.66
N ARG A 72 -1.80 5.31 14.16
CA ARG A 72 -2.10 5.37 15.60
C ARG A 72 -1.32 4.33 16.40
N VAL A 73 -1.19 3.11 15.89
CA VAL A 73 -0.38 2.05 16.49
C VAL A 73 1.08 2.48 16.56
N GLY A 74 1.64 3.01 15.46
CA GLY A 74 3.01 3.52 15.43
C GLY A 74 3.24 4.67 16.42
N ARG A 75 2.27 5.58 16.54
CA ARG A 75 2.32 6.70 17.48
C ARG A 75 2.22 6.27 18.94
N ALA A 76 1.38 5.29 19.24
CA ALA A 76 1.22 4.74 20.59
C ALA A 76 2.44 3.90 21.00
N GLY A 77 3.05 3.16 20.06
CA GLY A 77 4.27 2.38 20.29
C GLY A 77 5.56 3.21 20.36
N ALA A 78 5.55 4.45 19.85
CA ALA A 78 6.72 5.33 19.79
C ALA A 78 7.48 5.46 21.13
N PRO A 79 6.81 5.72 22.28
CA PRO A 79 7.52 5.89 23.55
C PRO A 79 8.22 4.61 24.02
N ALA A 80 7.63 3.44 23.76
CA ALA A 80 8.22 2.16 24.12
C ALA A 80 9.47 1.86 23.27
N VAL A 81 9.41 2.15 21.97
CA VAL A 81 10.54 2.00 21.05
C VAL A 81 11.67 2.96 21.40
N LEU A 82 11.37 4.23 21.68
CA LEU A 82 12.38 5.21 22.08
C LEU A 82 13.09 4.81 23.39
N ARG A 83 12.33 4.43 24.44
CA ARG A 83 12.92 3.99 25.72
C ARG A 83 13.82 2.76 25.57
N ARG A 84 13.43 1.82 24.71
CA ARG A 84 14.23 0.62 24.42
C ARG A 84 15.56 0.99 23.75
N TRP A 85 15.61 2.09 23.01
CA TRP A 85 16.70 2.44 22.09
C TRP A 85 17.53 3.65 22.55
N GLU A 86 17.13 4.34 23.64
CA GLU A 86 17.88 5.45 24.27
C GLU A 86 19.34 5.12 24.56
N HIS A 87 19.65 3.85 24.82
CA HIS A 87 20.99 3.40 25.20
C HIS A 87 21.88 3.06 23.99
N LYS A 88 21.40 3.29 22.75
CA LYS A 88 22.13 2.98 21.51
C LYS A 88 22.39 4.24 20.68
N PRO A 89 23.61 4.82 20.71
CA PRO A 89 23.90 6.09 20.03
C PRO A 89 23.77 6.01 18.49
N ALA A 90 24.03 4.85 17.89
CA ALA A 90 23.80 4.64 16.46
C ALA A 90 22.31 4.80 16.07
N VAL A 91 21.41 4.34 16.95
CA VAL A 91 19.96 4.38 16.71
C VAL A 91 19.41 5.79 16.90
N ALA A 92 19.93 6.55 17.86
CA ALA A 92 19.59 7.96 18.03
C ALA A 92 19.92 8.79 16.77
N LYS A 93 21.10 8.56 16.17
CA LYS A 93 21.52 9.23 14.93
C LYS A 93 20.61 8.86 13.74
N SER A 94 20.21 7.59 13.62
CA SER A 94 19.25 7.13 12.60
C SER A 94 17.86 7.71 12.80
N TYR A 95 17.38 7.81 14.05
CA TYR A 95 16.09 8.40 14.39
C TYR A 95 16.03 9.89 14.02
N GLU A 96 17.08 10.64 14.36
CA GLU A 96 17.18 12.05 14.07
C GLU A 96 17.30 12.32 12.55
N TRP A 97 18.04 11.47 11.83
CA TRP A 97 18.05 11.46 10.36
C TRP A 97 16.66 11.20 9.78
N ALA A 98 15.96 10.17 10.27
CA ALA A 98 14.62 9.83 9.80
C ALA A 98 13.62 10.97 10.07
N GLN A 99 13.70 11.60 11.24
CA GLN A 99 12.87 12.75 11.62
C GLN A 99 13.12 13.94 10.68
N ARG A 100 14.39 14.27 10.39
CA ARG A 100 14.76 15.34 9.43
C ARG A 100 14.29 15.04 8.00
N ASN A 101 14.34 13.78 7.59
CA ASN A 101 13.98 13.39 6.24
C ASN A 101 12.46 13.36 6.05
N ILE A 102 11.70 12.91 7.06
CA ILE A 102 10.23 12.92 7.06
C ILE A 102 9.68 14.34 7.24
N SER A 103 10.37 15.23 7.96
CA SER A 103 9.93 16.63 8.06
C SER A 103 10.08 17.38 6.73
N ARG A 104 11.13 17.12 5.95
CA ARG A 104 11.32 17.74 4.60
C ARG A 104 10.57 17.03 3.48
N ARG A 105 10.48 15.69 3.51
CA ARG A 105 10.01 14.86 2.38
C ARG A 105 8.93 13.86 2.75
N GLY A 106 8.31 13.98 3.93
CA GLY A 106 7.25 13.08 4.43
C GLY A 106 6.07 12.94 3.48
N TRP A 107 5.73 14.03 2.76
CA TRP A 107 4.70 14.01 1.73
C TRP A 107 4.97 13.02 0.60
N LEU A 108 6.22 12.92 0.15
CA LEU A 108 6.62 12.00 -0.90
C LEU A 108 6.52 10.55 -0.42
N PHE A 109 6.91 10.28 0.82
CA PHE A 109 6.81 8.94 1.39
C PHE A 109 5.36 8.49 1.54
N ILE A 110 4.47 9.36 2.05
CA ILE A 110 3.06 9.02 2.23
C ILE A 110 2.38 8.77 0.87
N LEU A 111 2.62 9.64 -0.12
CA LEU A 111 2.05 9.46 -1.45
C LEU A 111 2.54 8.19 -2.15
N THR A 112 3.83 7.87 -1.98
CA THR A 112 4.45 6.73 -2.68
C THR A 112 4.30 5.41 -1.95
N ALA A 113 3.99 5.43 -0.65
CA ALA A 113 3.91 4.24 0.20
C ALA A 113 2.96 3.16 -0.33
N ARG A 114 1.87 3.55 -0.99
CA ARG A 114 0.91 2.63 -1.62
C ARG A 114 1.50 1.81 -2.75
N TYR A 115 2.52 2.30 -3.45
CA TYR A 115 3.15 1.57 -4.56
C TYR A 115 4.26 0.62 -4.09
N LEU A 116 4.52 0.56 -2.78
CA LEU A 116 5.53 -0.31 -2.19
C LEU A 116 4.79 -1.44 -1.44
N PRO A 117 4.79 -2.69 -1.97
CA PRO A 117 4.31 -3.83 -1.18
C PRO A 117 5.12 -3.89 0.12
N PHE A 118 4.44 -4.05 1.27
CA PHE A 118 5.00 -3.95 2.64
C PHE A 118 5.52 -2.56 3.08
N GLY A 119 5.70 -1.62 2.14
CA GLY A 119 6.15 -0.26 2.42
C GLY A 119 5.06 0.61 3.04
N ARG A 120 3.78 0.32 2.75
CA ARG A 120 2.64 1.05 3.32
C ARG A 120 2.62 0.95 4.85
N CYS A 121 2.45 -0.24 5.41
CA CYS A 121 2.40 -0.45 6.86
C CYS A 121 3.61 0.18 7.58
N THR A 122 4.81 -0.09 7.07
CA THR A 122 6.06 0.41 7.66
C THR A 122 6.15 1.94 7.61
N THR A 123 5.72 2.56 6.52
CA THR A 123 5.71 4.02 6.37
C THR A 123 4.66 4.66 7.28
N MET A 124 3.43 4.12 7.32
CA MET A 124 2.34 4.59 8.19
C MET A 124 2.74 4.50 9.66
N LEU A 125 3.29 3.35 10.08
CA LEU A 125 3.83 3.12 11.42
C LEU A 125 4.98 4.08 11.74
N THR A 126 5.90 4.30 10.80
CA THR A 126 7.04 5.21 10.99
C THR A 126 6.58 6.67 11.11
N CYS A 127 5.63 7.11 10.29
CA CYS A 127 5.01 8.43 10.39
C CYS A 127 4.33 8.63 11.75
N GLY A 128 3.66 7.60 12.26
CA GLY A 128 3.11 7.58 13.61
C GLY A 128 4.18 7.68 14.69
N ALA A 129 5.21 6.85 14.59
CA ALA A 129 6.31 6.77 15.55
C ALA A 129 7.09 8.10 15.65
N LEU A 130 7.31 8.76 14.52
CA LEU A 130 7.97 10.08 14.43
C LEU A 130 7.04 11.26 14.75
N LYS A 131 5.80 10.99 15.18
CA LYS A 131 4.79 12.01 15.52
C LYS A 131 4.52 13.00 14.39
N TYR A 132 4.54 12.53 13.13
CA TYR A 132 4.21 13.38 11.99
C TYR A 132 2.81 14.00 12.15
N PRO A 133 2.55 15.27 11.78
CA PRO A 133 1.28 15.92 12.06
C PRO A 133 0.08 15.16 11.48
N PHE A 134 -0.87 14.77 12.34
CA PHE A 134 -2.00 13.90 11.96
C PHE A 134 -2.86 14.49 10.84
N ALA A 135 -3.18 15.79 10.90
CA ALA A 135 -3.98 16.44 9.86
C ALA A 135 -3.30 16.40 8.47
N ARG A 136 -1.98 16.63 8.43
CA ARG A 136 -1.20 16.54 7.18
C ARG A 136 -1.13 15.11 6.67
N PHE A 137 -0.92 14.16 7.57
CA PHE A 137 -0.97 12.74 7.24
C PHE A 137 -2.32 12.36 6.63
N CYS A 138 -3.43 12.71 7.26
CA CYS A 138 -4.77 12.39 6.76
C CYS A 138 -5.02 12.98 5.38
N ALA A 139 -4.65 14.24 5.14
CA ALA A 139 -4.85 14.88 3.84
C ALA A 139 -4.02 14.21 2.73
N LEU A 140 -2.74 13.93 3.02
CA LEU A 140 -1.83 13.27 2.07
C LEU A 140 -2.21 11.82 1.81
N ASP A 141 -2.64 11.10 2.85
CA ASP A 141 -3.10 9.73 2.75
C ASP A 141 -4.41 9.67 1.96
N ALA A 142 -5.41 10.50 2.26
CA ALA A 142 -6.66 10.58 1.50
C ALA A 142 -6.40 10.85 0.01
N LEU A 143 -5.46 11.75 -0.31
CA LEU A 143 -5.06 12.01 -1.69
C LEU A 143 -4.40 10.76 -2.33
N SER A 144 -3.49 10.12 -1.60
CA SER A 144 -2.83 8.88 -2.04
C SER A 144 -3.84 7.75 -2.30
N VAL A 145 -4.79 7.54 -1.39
CA VAL A 145 -5.90 6.58 -1.52
C VAL A 145 -6.65 6.87 -2.80
N SER A 146 -7.12 8.11 -2.94
CA SER A 146 -8.02 8.52 -4.02
C SER A 146 -7.37 8.29 -5.37
N ILE A 147 -6.10 8.66 -5.52
CA ILE A 147 -5.33 8.43 -6.75
C ILE A 147 -5.21 6.93 -7.02
N ALA A 148 -4.82 6.12 -6.02
CA ALA A 148 -4.60 4.69 -6.20
C ALA A 148 -5.87 3.94 -6.60
N VAL A 149 -6.98 4.15 -5.89
CA VAL A 149 -8.25 3.47 -6.20
C VAL A 149 -8.82 3.92 -7.53
N THR A 150 -8.62 5.20 -7.92
CA THR A 150 -9.03 5.71 -9.24
C THR A 150 -8.23 5.05 -10.35
N ILE A 151 -6.90 4.98 -10.23
CA ILE A 151 -6.05 4.31 -11.22
C ILE A 151 -6.42 2.83 -11.31
N GLY A 152 -6.56 2.14 -10.18
CA GLY A 152 -6.94 0.73 -10.15
C GLY A 152 -8.31 0.47 -10.78
N ALA A 153 -9.30 1.33 -10.50
CA ALA A 153 -10.62 1.24 -11.10
C ALA A 153 -10.60 1.49 -12.61
N LEU A 154 -9.87 2.51 -13.09
CA LEU A 154 -9.74 2.80 -14.52
C LEU A 154 -9.03 1.68 -15.27
N VAL A 155 -7.96 1.13 -14.70
CA VAL A 155 -7.21 0.01 -15.28
C VAL A 155 -8.09 -1.24 -15.31
N GLY A 156 -8.79 -1.55 -14.22
CA GLY A 156 -9.71 -2.68 -14.16
C GLY A 156 -10.86 -2.54 -15.16
N TYR A 157 -11.53 -1.40 -15.18
CA TYR A 157 -12.63 -1.10 -16.10
C TYR A 157 -12.18 -1.13 -17.57
N GLY A 158 -11.05 -0.49 -17.90
CA GLY A 158 -10.48 -0.50 -19.24
C GLY A 158 -10.02 -1.89 -19.68
N GLY A 159 -9.43 -2.68 -18.78
CA GLY A 159 -9.08 -4.07 -19.03
C GLY A 159 -10.31 -4.95 -19.29
N GLY A 160 -11.39 -4.78 -18.53
CA GLY A 160 -12.66 -5.47 -18.77
C GLY A 160 -13.30 -5.10 -20.11
N ALA A 161 -13.23 -3.84 -20.51
CA ALA A 161 -13.75 -3.35 -21.80
C ALA A 161 -12.95 -3.85 -23.01
N LEU A 162 -11.66 -4.17 -22.87
CA LEU A 162 -10.84 -4.73 -23.94
C LEU A 162 -11.03 -6.25 -24.12
N PHE A 163 -11.55 -6.95 -23.11
CA PHE A 163 -11.77 -8.41 -23.11
C PHE A 163 -13.25 -8.80 -22.92
N VAL A 164 -14.16 -8.04 -23.56
CA VAL A 164 -15.63 -8.22 -23.48
C VAL A 164 -16.09 -9.65 -23.80
N ASN A 165 -15.41 -10.35 -24.71
CA ASN A 165 -15.79 -11.71 -25.13
C ASN A 165 -15.29 -12.82 -24.20
N ALA A 166 -14.46 -12.51 -23.20
CA ALA A 166 -13.99 -13.47 -22.19
C ALA A 166 -13.72 -12.74 -20.85
N PRO A 167 -14.77 -12.35 -20.11
CA PRO A 167 -14.63 -11.55 -18.89
C PRO A 167 -13.76 -12.21 -17.80
N LEU A 168 -13.82 -13.55 -17.72
CA LEU A 168 -12.97 -14.34 -16.81
C LEU A 168 -11.49 -14.24 -17.18
N SER A 169 -11.13 -14.26 -18.46
CA SER A 169 -9.72 -14.10 -18.87
C SER A 169 -9.25 -12.67 -18.70
N GLY A 170 -10.11 -11.67 -18.93
CA GLY A 170 -9.82 -10.26 -18.61
C GLY A 170 -9.51 -10.06 -17.11
N MET A 171 -10.26 -10.72 -16.22
CA MET A 171 -9.99 -10.73 -14.78
C MET A 171 -8.65 -11.39 -14.44
N PHE A 172 -8.36 -12.57 -14.99
CA PHE A 172 -7.07 -13.24 -14.75
C PHE A 172 -5.89 -12.44 -15.31
N VAL A 173 -6.05 -11.78 -16.46
CA VAL A 173 -5.02 -10.92 -17.06
C VAL A 173 -4.81 -9.65 -16.23
N ALA A 174 -5.88 -9.03 -15.72
CA ALA A 174 -5.76 -7.86 -14.84
C ALA A 174 -5.08 -8.22 -13.51
N VAL A 175 -5.51 -9.32 -12.87
CA VAL A 175 -4.88 -9.84 -11.65
C VAL A 175 -3.42 -10.23 -11.91
N ALA A 176 -3.14 -10.92 -13.01
CA ALA A 176 -1.78 -11.30 -13.38
C ALA A 176 -0.91 -10.07 -13.67
N ALA A 177 -1.42 -9.05 -14.37
CA ALA A 177 -0.69 -7.83 -14.68
C ALA A 177 -0.37 -7.04 -13.41
N ILE A 178 -1.34 -6.86 -12.51
CA ILE A 178 -1.14 -6.14 -11.24
C ILE A 178 -0.19 -6.94 -10.34
N THR A 179 -0.39 -8.26 -10.21
CA THR A 179 0.50 -9.15 -9.44
C THR A 179 1.91 -9.11 -10.00
N CYS A 180 2.07 -9.11 -11.33
CA CYS A 180 3.37 -9.04 -11.99
C CYS A 180 4.04 -7.69 -11.75
N VAL A 181 3.30 -6.57 -11.81
CA VAL A 181 3.83 -5.23 -11.47
C VAL A 181 4.25 -5.15 -10.00
N SER A 182 3.45 -5.70 -9.09
CA SER A 182 3.75 -5.78 -7.65
C SER A 182 4.98 -6.66 -7.38
N MET A 183 5.08 -7.80 -8.05
CA MET A 183 6.21 -8.74 -7.97
C MET A 183 7.49 -8.13 -8.52
N VAL A 184 7.44 -7.47 -9.69
CA VAL A 184 8.57 -6.78 -10.31
C VAL A 184 9.06 -5.64 -9.42
N ARG A 185 8.15 -4.88 -8.79
CA ARG A 185 8.49 -3.86 -7.79
C ARG A 185 9.18 -4.45 -6.55
N ALA A 186 8.67 -5.58 -6.05
CA ALA A 186 9.28 -6.29 -4.91
C ALA A 186 10.68 -6.81 -5.26
N LEU A 187 10.84 -7.43 -6.43
CA LEU A 187 12.12 -7.92 -6.94
C LEU A 187 13.14 -6.81 -7.15
N MET A 188 12.77 -5.70 -7.81
CA MET A 188 13.68 -4.55 -8.00
C MET A 188 14.19 -3.97 -6.66
N LYS A 189 13.37 -4.03 -5.61
CA LYS A 189 13.75 -3.56 -4.28
C LYS A 189 14.72 -4.50 -3.59
N THR A 190 14.45 -5.81 -3.63
CA THR A 190 15.38 -6.84 -3.12
C THR A 190 16.72 -6.73 -3.84
N TYR A 191 16.70 -6.53 -5.16
CA TYR A 191 17.90 -6.34 -5.98
C TYR A 191 18.68 -5.07 -5.60
N ARG A 192 17.99 -3.93 -5.37
CA ARG A 192 18.64 -2.68 -4.94
C ARG A 192 19.17 -2.73 -3.51
N LYS A 193 18.51 -3.47 -2.62
CA LYS A 193 18.99 -3.67 -1.23
C LYS A 193 20.27 -4.48 -1.22
N ILE A 194 20.37 -5.52 -2.05
CA ILE A 194 21.58 -6.36 -2.16
C ILE A 194 22.75 -5.57 -2.74
N ARG A 195 22.54 -4.80 -3.82
CA ARG A 195 23.58 -3.93 -4.40
C ARG A 195 24.00 -2.74 -3.52
N GLY A 196 23.16 -2.32 -2.57
CA GLY A 196 23.49 -1.24 -1.65
C GLY A 196 24.54 -1.62 -0.59
N HIS A 197 24.75 -2.91 -0.33
CA HIS A 197 25.73 -3.39 0.66
C HIS A 197 27.14 -3.61 0.07
N GLU A 198 27.30 -3.68 -1.25
CA GLU A 198 28.61 -3.88 -1.90
C GLU A 198 29.47 -2.61 -1.93
N HIS A 199 28.87 -1.41 -1.89
CA HIS A 199 29.61 -0.15 -1.95
C HIS A 199 30.23 0.30 -0.60
N GLU A 200 29.83 -0.28 0.53
CA GLU A 200 30.34 0.10 1.86
C GLU A 200 31.51 -0.77 2.35
N GLN A 201 31.75 -1.93 1.74
CA GLN A 201 32.89 -2.80 2.07
C GLN A 201 34.18 -2.49 1.29
N VAL A 202 34.12 -1.78 0.16
CA VAL A 202 35.31 -1.47 -0.66
C VAL A 202 36.09 -0.23 -0.16
N SER A 203 35.54 0.51 0.84
CA SER A 203 36.10 1.78 1.34
C SER A 203 36.85 1.70 2.68
N SER A 204 37.17 0.52 3.20
CA SER A 204 38.16 0.41 4.28
C SER A 204 39.51 0.07 3.68
N PRO A 205 40.40 1.07 3.42
CA PRO A 205 41.79 0.76 3.17
C PRO A 205 42.37 0.13 4.43
N GLU A 206 42.94 -1.04 4.23
CA GLU A 206 43.84 -1.72 5.14
C GLU A 206 44.89 -0.72 5.64
N ILE A 207 44.70 -0.17 6.84
CA ILE A 207 45.81 0.44 7.58
C ILE A 207 46.59 -0.72 8.17
N VAL A 208 47.43 -1.33 7.32
CA VAL A 208 48.51 -2.20 7.77
C VAL A 208 49.54 -1.28 8.40
N THR A 209 49.51 -1.24 9.72
CA THR A 209 50.62 -0.79 10.56
C THR A 209 51.83 -1.67 10.30
N ASN A 210 52.88 -1.11 9.69
CA ASN A 210 54.26 -1.28 10.13
C ASN A 210 55.15 -0.16 9.59
#